data_AF-A0A1M6L5C5-F1
#
_entry.id   AF-A0A1M6L5C5-F1
#
_cell.length_a   1.000
_cell.length_b   1.000
_cell.length_c   1.000
_cell.angle_alpha   90.00
_cell.angle_beta   90.00
_cell.angle_gamma   90.00
#
_symmetry.space_group_name_H-M   'P 1'
#
loop_
_entity.id
_entity.type
_entity.pdbx_description
1 polymer ?
#
loop_
_entity_poly.entity_id
_entity_poly.type
_entity_poly.pdbx_seq_one_letter_code
_entity_poly.pdbx_strand_id
1 'polypeptide(L)' 'MKNKYMILTVTLFVVFLVLKLTGVVAWSWWWVLSPILIPTALAFLVVAGFFVFVGYYANKL' A
#
# COMPACT_ATOMS: atom_id res chain seq x y z
N MET A 1 2.77 -16.67 17.21
CA MET A 1 3.01 -15.21 17.11
C MET A 1 1.87 -14.60 16.27
N LYS A 2 0.90 -13.92 16.90
CA LYS A 2 -0.25 -13.33 16.18
C LYS A 2 0.23 -12.07 15.44
N ASN A 3 0.35 -12.12 14.12
CA ASN A 3 0.81 -10.98 13.32
C ASN A 3 -0.33 -9.96 13.16
N LYS A 4 -0.48 -9.07 14.16
CA LYS A 4 -1.60 -8.11 14.28
C LYS A 4 -1.73 -7.19 13.07
N TYR A 5 -0.62 -6.89 12.38
CA TYR A 5 -0.60 -6.03 11.19
C TYR A 5 -1.34 -6.64 9.99
N MET A 6 -1.35 -7.97 9.89
CA MET A 6 -2.02 -8.67 8.79
C MET A 6 -3.54 -8.63 8.94
N ILE A 7 -4.04 -8.76 10.17
CA ILE A 7 -5.48 -8.66 10.48
C ILE A 7 -6.03 -7.27 10.16
N LEU A 8 -5.31 -6.20 10.51
CA LEU A 8 -5.79 -4.83 10.28
C LEU A 8 -5.99 -4.55 8.78
N THR A 9 -5.05 -4.99 7.95
CA THR A 9 -5.07 -4.75 6.49
C THR A 9 -6.23 -5.47 5.82
N VAL A 10 -6.45 -6.75 6.17
CA VAL A 10 -7.55 -7.56 5.60
C VAL A 10 -8.91 -7.02 6.04
N THR A 11 -9.06 -6.65 7.31
CA THR A 11 -10.31 -6.08 7.82
C THR A 11 -10.66 -4.78 7.10
N LEU A 12 -9.71 -3.86 6.94
CA LEU A 12 -9.93 -2.61 6.21
C LEU A 12 -10.31 -2.86 4.74
N PHE A 13 -9.64 -3.81 4.08
CA PHE A 13 -9.98 -4.19 2.71
C PHE A 13 -11.40 -4.72 2.59
N VAL A 14 -11.82 -5.62 3.49
CA VAL A 14 -13.18 -6.18 3.50
C VAL A 14 -14.22 -5.09 3.76
N VAL A 15 -13.95 -4.14 4.68
CA VAL A 15 -14.86 -3.02 4.95
C VAL A 15 -15.07 -2.16 3.69
N PHE A 16 -14.00 -1.77 3.00
CA PHE A 16 -14.10 -1.00 1.75
C PHE A 16 -14.82 -1.78 0.64
N LEU A 17 -14.58 -3.09 0.55
CA LEU A 17 -15.23 -3.96 -0.42
C LEU A 17 -16.74 -4.03 -0.17
N VAL A 18 -17.16 -4.25 1.08
CA VAL A 18 -18.59 -4.30 1.45
C VAL A 18 -19.26 -2.96 1.15
N LEU A 19 -18.65 -1.83 1.56
CA LEU A 19 -19.16 -0.48 1.28
C LEU A 19 -19.32 -0.19 -0.22
N LYS A 20 -18.44 -0.74 -1.07
CA LYS A 20 -18.54 -0.59 -2.53
C LYS A 20 -19.67 -1.43 -3.11
N LEU A 21 -19.80 -2.68 -2.64
CA LEU A 21 -20.85 -3.60 -3.11
C LEU A 21 -22.25 -3.18 -2.65
N THR A 22 -22.38 -2.52 -1.50
CA THR A 22 -23.65 -1.96 -1.00
C THR A 22 -23.98 -0.60 -1.61
N GLY A 23 -23.12 -0.05 -2.48
CA GLY A 23 -23.37 1.21 -3.17
C GLY A 23 -23.26 2.46 -2.29
N VAL A 24 -22.71 2.35 -1.08
CA VAL A 24 -22.53 3.49 -0.15
C VAL A 24 -21.45 4.45 -0.67
N VAL A 25 -20.46 3.94 -1.41
CA VAL A 25 -19.32 4.72 -1.89
C VAL A 25 -19.17 4.62 -3.41
N ALA A 26 -19.23 5.78 -4.09
CA ALA A 26 -19.13 5.88 -5.55
C ALA A 26 -17.68 5.80 -6.10
N TRP A 27 -16.66 5.74 -5.23
CA TRP A 27 -15.25 5.79 -5.62
C TRP A 27 -14.84 4.67 -6.59
N SER A 28 -13.82 4.91 -7.40
CA SER A 28 -13.28 3.90 -8.33
C SER A 28 -12.68 2.70 -7.60
N TRP A 29 -12.65 1.54 -8.27
CA TRP A 29 -12.04 0.30 -7.77
C TRP A 29 -10.58 0.46 -7.30
N TRP A 30 -9.83 1.40 -7.90
CA TRP A 30 -8.48 1.77 -7.45
C TRP A 30 -8.42 2.20 -5.98
N TRP A 31 -9.42 2.91 -5.46
CA TRP A 31 -9.43 3.34 -4.05
C TRP A 31 -9.93 2.26 -3.09
N VAL A 32 -10.72 1.30 -3.59
CA VAL A 32 -11.14 0.12 -2.81
C VAL A 32 -9.93 -0.77 -2.47
N LEU A 33 -8.94 -0.82 -3.37
CA LEU A 33 -7.66 -1.50 -3.16
C LEU A 33 -6.61 -0.66 -2.42
N SER A 34 -6.94 0.57 -1.99
CA SER A 34 -5.99 1.44 -1.26
C SER A 34 -5.33 0.81 -0.03
N PRO A 35 -5.99 -0.05 0.78
CA PRO A 35 -5.34 -0.68 1.94
C PRO A 35 -4.16 -1.57 1.56
N ILE A 36 -4.13 -2.07 0.31
CA ILE A 36 -3.04 -2.86 -0.25
C ILE A 36 -2.10 -1.95 -1.05
N LEU A 37 -2.64 -1.06 -1.88
CA LEU A 37 -1.84 -0.20 -2.77
C LEU A 37 -0.95 0.79 -2.02
N ILE A 38 -1.42 1.38 -0.92
CA ILE A 38 -0.64 2.34 -0.13
C ILE A 38 0.64 1.69 0.41
N PRO A 39 0.59 0.57 1.14
CA PRO A 39 1.81 -0.07 1.63
C PRO A 39 2.69 -0.59 0.49
N THR A 40 2.13 -1.07 -0.63
CA THR A 40 2.92 -1.49 -1.80
C THR A 40 3.65 -0.32 -2.46
N ALA A 41 2.97 0.81 -2.69
CA ALA A 41 3.56 2.00 -3.29
C ALA A 41 4.65 2.60 -2.38
N LEU A 42 4.41 2.64 -1.07
CA LEU A 42 5.39 3.10 -0.10
C LEU A 42 6.65 2.22 -0.12
N ALA A 43 6.49 0.90 -0.16
CA ALA A 43 7.62 -0.01 -0.25
C ALA A 43 8.45 0.23 -1.53
N PHE A 44 7.77 0.44 -2.67
CA PHE A 44 8.44 0.77 -3.94
C PHE A 44 9.24 2.07 -3.85
N LEU A 45 8.67 3.12 -3.26
CA LEU A 45 9.35 4.41 -3.11
C LEU A 45 10.60 4.29 -2.23
N VAL A 46 10.52 3.54 -1.13
CA VAL A 46 11.66 3.32 -0.23
C VAL A 46 12.77 2.57 -0.96
N VAL A 47 12.43 1.51 -1.69
CA VAL A 47 13.40 0.71 -2.44
C VAL A 47 14.04 1.54 -3.56
N ALA A 48 13.25 2.26 -4.35
CA ALA A 48 13.75 3.13 -5.41
C ALA A 48 14.65 4.23 -4.84
N GLY A 49 14.23 4.89 -3.75
CA GLY A 49 15.03 5.90 -3.06
C GLY A 49 16.36 5.35 -2.55
N PHE A 50 16.36 4.13 -2.01
CA PHE A 50 17.57 3.44 -1.60
C PHE A 50 18.53 3.20 -2.77
N PHE A 51 18.04 2.71 -3.91
CA PHE A 51 18.88 2.50 -5.10
C PHE A 51 19.44 3.80 -5.67
N VAL A 52 18.64 4.85 -5.74
CA VAL A 52 19.09 6.18 -6.18
C VAL A 52 20.15 6.73 -5.25
N PHE A 53 19.93 6.62 -3.94
CA PHE A 53 20.89 7.03 -2.92
C PHE A 53 22.22 6.28 -3.11
N VAL A 54 22.20 4.94 -3.12
CA VAL A 54 23.40 4.12 -3.32
C VAL A 54 24.11 4.48 -4.63
N GLY A 55 23.39 4.60 -5.75
CA GLY A 55 23.96 4.98 -7.04
C GLY A 55 24.60 6.37 -7.05
N TYR A 56 24.04 7.33 -6.32
CA TYR A 56 24.61 8.66 -6.16
C TYR A 56 25.94 8.61 -5.39
N TYR A 57 26.02 7.87 -4.28
CA TYR A 57 27.28 7.72 -3.54
C TYR A 57 28.32 6.90 -4.32
N ALA A 58 27.90 5.88 -5.06
CA ALA A 58 28.79 5.06 -5.88
C ALA A 58 29.43 5.83 -7.04
N ASN A 59 28.72 6.79 -7.65
CA ASN A 59 29.28 7.64 -8.72
C ASN A 59 30.18 8.78 -8.20
N LYS A 60 30.16 9.06 -6.90
CA LYS A 60 30.92 10.17 -6.29
C LYS A 60 32.26 9.73 -5.70
N LEU A 61 32.47 8.42 -5.53
CA LEU A 61 33.75 7.80 -5.16
C LEU A 61 34.62 7.57 -6.40
#